data_AF-A0A1W1CD80-F1
#
_entry.id   AF-A0A1W1CD80-F1
#
_cell.length_a   1.000
_cell.length_b   1.000
_cell.length_c   1.000
_cell.angle_alpha   90.00
_cell.angle_beta   90.00
_cell.angle_gamma   90.00
#
_symmetry.space_group_name_H-M   'P 1'
#
loop_
_entity.id
_entity.type
_entity.pdbx_description
1 polymer ?
#
loop_
_entity_poly.entity_id
_entity_poly.type
_entity_poly.pdbx_seq_one_letter_code
_entity_poly.pdbx_strand_id
1 'polypeptide(L)' 'MEKFSTFIAHAREEIHKVIFPTKVQIRQAFLAVILVVTVISIFLALVDFLMSSIVSSVL' A
#
# COMPACT_ATOMS: atom_id res chain seq x y z
N MET A 1 -9.21 -34.29 -13.22
CA MET A 1 -9.17 -33.51 -11.96
C MET A 1 -7.85 -33.66 -11.21
N GLU A 2 -7.19 -34.83 -11.26
CA GLU A 2 -5.90 -35.04 -10.56
C GLU A 2 -4.78 -34.06 -10.94
N LYS A 3 -4.68 -33.68 -12.23
CA LYS A 3 -3.69 -32.71 -12.72
C LYS A 3 -3.81 -31.32 -12.08
N PHE A 4 -5.02 -30.90 -11.73
CA PHE A 4 -5.27 -29.58 -11.15
C PHE A 4 -4.90 -29.57 -9.66
N SER A 5 -5.18 -30.67 -8.96
CA SER A 5 -4.80 -30.87 -7.56
C SER A 5 -3.28 -30.93 -7.39
N THR A 6 -2.58 -31.65 -8.28
CA THR A 6 -1.10 -31.69 -8.29
C THR A 6 -0.50 -30.33 -8.64
N PHE A 7 -1.08 -29.59 -9.57
CA PHE A 7 -0.61 -28.24 -9.90
C PHE A 7 -0.71 -27.27 -8.70
N ILE A 8 -1.83 -27.30 -7.97
CA ILE A 8 -1.99 -26.51 -6.73
C ILE A 8 -0.98 -26.94 -5.67
N ALA A 9 -0.71 -28.25 -5.54
CA ALA A 9 0.28 -28.76 -4.60
C ALA A 9 1.70 -28.24 -4.91
N HIS A 10 2.12 -28.31 -6.18
CA HIS A 10 3.41 -27.78 -6.62
C HIS A 10 3.51 -26.25 -6.45
N ALA A 11 2.45 -25.50 -6.78
CA ALA A 11 2.42 -24.06 -6.57
C ALA A 11 2.56 -23.67 -5.08
N ARG A 12 1.92 -24.41 -4.17
CA ARG A 12 2.09 -24.18 -2.72
C ARG A 12 3.51 -24.47 -2.25
N GLU A 13 4.16 -25.47 -2.83
CA GLU A 13 5.54 -25.81 -2.52
C GLU A 13 6.51 -24.71 -2.97
N GLU A 14 6.27 -24.08 -4.13
CA GLU A 14 7.09 -22.95 -4.59
C GLU A 14 6.95 -21.70 -3.72
N ILE A 15 5.75 -21.43 -3.21
CA ILE A 15 5.51 -20.30 -2.29
C ILE A 15 6.44 -20.41 -1.06
N HIS A 16 6.70 -21.61 -0.56
CA HIS A 16 7.61 -21.82 0.58
C HIS A 16 9.10 -21.65 0.24
N LYS A 17 9.46 -21.65 -1.05
CA LYS A 17 10.83 -21.38 -1.52
C LYS A 17 11.10 -19.89 -1.70
N VAL A 18 10.05 -19.06 -1.70
CA VAL A 18 10.20 -17.61 -1.80
C VAL A 18 10.74 -17.04 -0.49
N ILE A 19 11.71 -16.14 -0.62
CA ILE A 19 12.27 -15.41 0.53
C ILE A 19 11.26 -14.33 0.92
N PHE A 20 10.45 -14.60 1.93
CA PHE A 20 9.53 -13.62 2.47
C PHE A 20 10.26 -12.54 3.27
N PRO A 21 9.76 -11.30 3.27
CA PRO A 21 10.33 -10.23 4.07
C PRO A 21 10.24 -10.57 5.56
N THR A 22 11.26 -10.17 6.31
CA THR A 22 11.29 -10.39 7.75
C THR A 22 10.24 -9.55 8.46
N LYS A 23 9.85 -9.95 9.69
CA LYS A 23 8.89 -9.18 10.51
C LYS A 23 9.34 -7.73 10.74
N VAL A 24 10.65 -7.49 10.77
CA VAL A 24 11.23 -6.14 10.91
C VAL A 24 11.05 -5.33 9.63
N GLN A 25 11.37 -5.90 8.46
CA GLN A 25 11.19 -5.23 7.17
C GLN A 25 9.72 -4.87 6.91
N ILE A 26 8.78 -5.74 7.28
CA ILE A 26 7.33 -5.46 7.16
C ILE A 26 6.95 -4.23 8.01
N ARG A 27 7.40 -4.16 9.26
CA ARG A 27 7.11 -3.04 10.16
C ARG A 27 7.73 -1.73 9.64
N GLN A 28 8.96 -1.80 9.13
CA GLN A 28 9.63 -0.63 8.56
C GLN A 28 8.91 -0.12 7.31
N ALA A 29 8.55 -1.01 6.39
CA ALA A 29 7.79 -0.64 5.19
C ALA A 29 6.43 -0.05 5.53
N PHE A 30 5.73 -0.63 6.51
CA PHE A 30 4.44 -0.10 6.99
C PHE A 30 4.56 1.32 7.53
N LEU A 31 5.54 1.57 8.41
CA LEU A 31 5.78 2.91 8.96
C LEU A 31 6.20 3.91 7.89
N ALA A 32 7.02 3.49 6.92
CA ALA A 32 7.44 4.34 5.81
C ALA A 32 6.26 4.77 4.95
N VAL A 33 5.38 3.83 4.56
CA VAL A 33 4.20 4.14 3.75
C VAL A 33 3.25 5.06 4.51
N ILE A 34 2.96 4.78 5.79
CA ILE A 34 2.10 5.64 6.59
C ILE A 34 2.64 7.06 6.65
N LEU A 35 3.92 7.22 6.96
CA LEU A 35 4.54 8.54 7.07
C LEU A 35 4.42 9.32 5.75
N VAL A 36 4.77 8.69 4.63
CA VAL A 36 4.70 9.32 3.31
C VAL A 36 3.27 9.70 2.95
N VAL A 37 2.31 8.79 3.14
CA VAL A 37 0.90 9.04 2.84
C VAL A 37 0.35 10.17 3.72
N THR A 38 0.66 10.18 5.02
CA THR A 38 0.23 11.26 5.92
C THR A 38 0.73 12.62 5.47
N VAL A 39 2.01 12.74 5.10
CA VAL A 39 2.57 14.02 4.62
C VAL A 39 1.88 14.49 3.34
N ILE A 40 1.69 13.59 2.37
CA ILE A 40 1.03 13.91 1.10
C ILE A 40 -0.43 14.29 1.33
N SER A 41 -1.15 13.55 2.19
CA SER A 41 -2.55 13.85 2.51
C SER A 41 -2.73 15.21 3.18
N ILE A 42 -1.83 15.58 4.10
CA ILE A 42 -1.85 16.92 4.72
C ILE A 42 -1.63 18.01 3.67
N PHE A 43 -0.67 17.81 2.77
CA PHE A 43 -0.40 18.75 1.69
C PHE A 43 -1.62 18.94 0.78
N LEU A 44 -2.23 17.84 0.32
CA LEU A 44 -3.43 17.90 -0.51
C LEU A 44 -4.59 18.58 0.22
N ALA A 45 -4.83 18.24 1.49
CA ALA A 45 -5.88 18.88 2.29
C ALA A 45 -5.69 20.40 2.41
N LEU A 46 -4.44 20.87 2.53
CA LEU A 46 -4.16 22.31 2.54
C LEU A 46 -4.47 22.97 1.19
N VAL A 47 -4.10 22.32 0.09
CA VAL A 47 -4.39 22.81 -1.27
C VAL A 47 -5.89 22.87 -1.51
N ASP A 48 -6.63 21.83 -1.12
CA ASP A 48 -8.09 21.78 -1.24
C ASP A 48 -8.76 22.90 -0.44
N PHE A 49 -8.28 23.15 0.78
CA PHE A 49 -8.79 24.23 1.62
C PHE A 49 -8.55 25.62 1.00
N LEU A 50 -7.35 25.85 0.46
CA LEU A 50 -7.00 27.10 -0.20
C LEU A 50 -7.85 27.31 -1.46
N MET A 51 -7.97 26.28 -2.30
CA MET A 51 -8.81 26.34 -3.51
C MET A 51 -10.27 26.59 -3.16
N SER A 52 -10.82 25.89 -2.17
CA SER A 52 -12.21 26.10 -1.71
C SER A 52 -12.44 27.53 -1.23
N SER A 53 -11.48 28.11 -0.52
CA SER A 53 -11.56 29.50 -0.04
C SER A 53 -11.53 30.51 -1.20
N ILE A 54 -10.66 30.29 -2.19
CA ILE A 54 -10.58 31.15 -3.38
C ILE A 54 -11.87 31.05 -4.20
N VAL A 55 -12.35 29.84 -4.48
CA VAL A 55 -13.58 29.62 -5.24
C VAL A 55 -14.77 30.25 -4.52
N SER A 56 -14.89 30.08 -3.20
CA SER A 56 -15.96 30.70 -2.41
C SER A 56 -15.87 32.23 -2.33
N SER A 57 -14.70 32.83 -2.57
CA SER A 57 -14.54 34.27 -2.58
C SER A 57 -14.80 34.90 -3.95
N VAL A 58 -14.69 34.11 -5.03
CA VAL A 58 -14.84 34.57 -6.41
C VAL A 58 -16.27 34.35 -6.93
N LEU A 59 -16.94 33.29 -6.46
CA LEU A 59 -18.34 32.96 -6.77
C LEU A 59 -19.28 33.57 -5.72
#